data_AF-A0A800LT98-F1
#
_entry.id   AF-A0A800LT98-F1
#
_cell.length_a   1.000
_cell.length_b   1.000
_cell.length_c   1.000
_cell.angle_alpha   90.00
_cell.angle_beta   90.00
_cell.angle_gamma   90.00
#
_symmetry.space_group_name_H-M   'P 1'
#
loop_
_entity.id
_entity.type
_entity.pdbx_description
1 polymer ?
#
loop_
_entity_poly.entity_id
_entity_poly.type
_entity_poly.pdbx_seq_one_letter_code
_entity_poly.pdbx_strand_id
1 'polypeptide(L)'
;MSLTLLLRINSASCLILGALMLLQTDAVNALIGTHKTMLIHSVGIILVVNGALLLVASLRDQVQTHEVLFFVMGDYGWTLLTVVLISAGWV
;
A
#
# COMPACT_ATOMS: atom_id res chain seq x y z
N MET A 1 -21.71 5.20 6.45
CA MET A 1 -20.70 4.36 5.76
C MET A 1 -20.06 3.46 6.81
N SER A 2 -19.97 2.14 6.60
CA SER A 2 -19.45 1.20 7.63
C SER A 2 -17.93 1.13 7.60
N LEU A 3 -17.28 1.00 8.76
CA LEU A 3 -15.83 0.83 8.91
C LEU A 3 -15.32 -0.36 8.09
N THR A 4 -16.05 -1.47 8.11
CA THR A 4 -15.72 -2.69 7.35
C THR A 4 -15.69 -2.43 5.84
N LEU A 5 -16.58 -1.57 5.34
CA LEU A 5 -16.63 -1.22 3.92
C LEU A 5 -15.44 -0.33 3.52
N LEU A 6 -15.03 0.60 4.40
CA LEU A 6 -13.83 1.42 4.19
C LEU A 6 -12.56 0.55 4.15
N LEU A 7 -12.42 -0.40 5.06
CA LEU A 7 -11.29 -1.34 5.08
C LEU A 7 -11.24 -2.19 3.82
N ARG A 8 -12.39 -2.65 3.30
CA ARG A 8 -12.43 -3.42 2.05
C ARG A 8 -12.04 -2.59 0.83
N ILE A 9 -12.48 -1.35 0.74
CA ILE A 9 -12.09 -0.45 -0.35
C ILE A 9 -10.59 -0.18 -0.30
N ASN A 10 -10.06 0.13 0.89
CA ASN A 10 -8.63 0.37 1.07
C ASN A 10 -7.82 -0.90 0.70
N SER A 11 -8.22 -2.06 1.22
CA SER A 11 -7.63 -3.36 0.87
C SER A 11 -7.61 -3.61 -0.64
N ALA A 12 -8.74 -3.40 -1.31
CA ALA A 12 -8.86 -3.58 -2.76
C ALA A 12 -7.89 -2.66 -3.51
N SER A 13 -7.78 -1.40 -3.10
CA SER A 13 -6.85 -0.46 -3.73
C SER A 13 -5.38 -0.89 -3.57
N CYS A 14 -4.97 -1.32 -2.37
CA CYS A 14 -3.63 -1.81 -2.09
C CYS A 14 -3.31 -3.09 -2.88
N LEU A 15 -4.26 -4.03 -2.96
CA LEU A 15 -4.09 -5.27 -3.71
C LEU A 15 -4.00 -5.02 -5.22
N ILE A 16 -4.86 -4.17 -5.78
CA ILE A 16 -4.86 -3.86 -7.22
C ILE A 16 -3.57 -3.13 -7.61
N LEU A 17 -3.21 -2.07 -6.87
CA LEU A 17 -1.99 -1.31 -7.14
C LEU A 17 -0.73 -2.16 -6.91
N GLY A 18 -0.70 -2.96 -5.85
CA GLY A 18 0.39 -3.87 -5.57
C GLY A 18 0.57 -4.92 -6.66
N ALA A 19 -0.54 -5.56 -7.10
CA ALA A 19 -0.51 -6.52 -8.19
C ALA A 19 -0.06 -5.88 -9.51
N LEU A 20 -0.50 -4.65 -9.83
CA LEU A 20 -0.01 -3.92 -10.99
C LEU A 20 1.49 -3.66 -10.92
N MET A 21 2.02 -3.23 -9.77
CA MET A 21 3.45 -3.01 -9.57
C MET A 21 4.28 -4.30 -9.71
N LEU A 22 3.74 -5.46 -9.35
CA LEU A 22 4.41 -6.76 -9.45
C LEU A 22 4.32 -7.39 -10.83
N LEU A 23 3.16 -7.33 -11.47
CA LEU A 23 2.89 -7.99 -12.76
C LEU A 23 3.28 -7.12 -13.95
N GLN A 24 3.25 -5.80 -13.79
CA GLN A 24 3.48 -4.82 -14.85
C GLN A 24 4.59 -3.84 -14.45
N THR A 25 5.63 -4.32 -13.77
CA THR A 25 6.72 -3.48 -13.23
C THR A 25 7.34 -2.58 -14.30
N ASP A 26 7.53 -3.08 -15.52
CA ASP A 26 8.13 -2.30 -16.62
C ASP A 26 7.20 -1.17 -17.11
N ALA A 27 5.89 -1.44 -17.21
CA ALA A 27 4.92 -0.43 -17.58
C ALA A 27 4.80 0.65 -16.49
N VAL A 28 4.84 0.25 -15.22
CA VAL A 28 4.81 1.18 -14.08
C VAL A 28 6.10 2.02 -14.01
N ASN A 29 7.26 1.40 -14.22
CA ASN A 29 8.54 2.09 -14.33
C ASN A 29 8.53 3.13 -15.45
N ALA A 30 8.04 2.77 -16.63
CA ALA A 30 7.94 3.67 -17.78
C ALA A 30 6.97 4.83 -17.51
N LEU A 31 5.85 4.58 -16.83
CA LEU A 31 4.87 5.61 -16.47
C LEU A 31 5.42 6.63 -15.46
N ILE A 32 6.21 6.16 -14.49
CA ILE A 32 6.79 6.99 -13.42
C ILE A 32 8.14 7.60 -13.85
N GLY A 33 8.68 7.20 -15.00
CA GLY A 33 9.97 7.69 -15.50
C GLY A 33 11.16 7.20 -14.68
N THR A 34 11.04 6.04 -14.03
CA THR A 34 12.09 5.46 -13.18
C THR A 34 12.60 4.14 -13.76
N HIS A 35 13.88 3.84 -13.52
CA HIS A 35 14.50 2.55 -13.86
C HIS A 35 14.78 1.69 -12.62
N LYS A 36 14.25 2.07 -11.45
CA LYS A 36 14.47 1.38 -10.18
C LYS A 36 13.48 0.21 -10.00
N THR A 37 13.58 -0.79 -10.87
CA THR A 37 12.72 -1.99 -10.88
C THR A 37 12.64 -2.71 -9.53
N MET A 38 13.77 -2.84 -8.82
CA MET A 38 13.79 -3.43 -7.48
C MET A 38 12.93 -2.65 -6.48
N LEU A 39 12.90 -1.32 -6.59
CA LEU A 39 12.15 -0.46 -5.68
C LEU A 39 10.64 -0.60 -5.93
N ILE A 40 10.21 -0.57 -7.19
CA ILE A 40 8.79 -0.77 -7.55
C ILE A 40 8.31 -2.17 -7.19
N HIS A 41 9.12 -3.20 -7.42
CA HIS A 41 8.79 -4.56 -7.02
C HIS A 41 8.64 -4.66 -5.49
N SER A 42 9.57 -4.05 -4.73
CA SER A 42 9.51 -4.03 -3.26
C SER A 42 8.24 -3.33 -2.75
N VAL A 43 7.90 -2.17 -3.32
CA VAL A 43 6.68 -1.44 -2.98
C VAL A 43 5.44 -2.26 -3.33
N GLY A 44 5.43 -2.94 -4.47
CA GLY A 44 4.35 -3.85 -4.87
C GLY A 44 4.14 -4.98 -3.86
N ILE A 45 5.21 -5.63 -3.39
CA ILE A 45 5.12 -6.68 -2.35
C ILE A 45 4.51 -6.11 -1.07
N ILE A 46 5.01 -4.96 -0.61
CA ILE A 46 4.51 -4.32 0.61
C ILE A 46 3.02 -4.01 0.46
N LEU A 47 2.59 -3.44 -0.66
CA LEU A 47 1.19 -3.12 -0.92
C LEU A 47 0.30 -4.37 -0.94
N VAL A 48 0.75 -5.47 -1.56
CA VAL A 48 -0.01 -6.72 -1.59
C VAL A 48 -0.14 -7.33 -0.19
N VAL A 49 0.96 -7.41 0.56
CA VAL A 49 0.95 -7.94 1.93
C VAL A 49 0.04 -7.11 2.83
N ASN A 50 0.16 -5.79 2.72
CA ASN A 50 -0.60 -4.83 3.50
C ASN A 50 -2.11 -4.90 3.13
N GLY A 51 -2.45 -4.93 1.85
CA GLY A 51 -3.81 -5.13 1.36
C GLY A 51 -4.42 -6.47 1.79
N ALA A 52 -3.64 -7.55 1.84
CA ALA A 52 -4.07 -8.86 2.31
C ALA A 52 -4.36 -8.87 3.82
N LEU A 53 -3.48 -8.27 4.64
CA LEU A 53 -3.72 -8.12 6.07
C LEU A 53 -5.00 -7.33 6.34
N LEU A 54 -5.23 -6.27 5.57
CA LEU A 54 -6.43 -5.45 5.70
C LEU A 54 -7.71 -6.19 5.27
N LEU A 55 -7.61 -7.03 4.22
CA LEU A 55 -8.71 -7.88 3.79
C LEU A 55 -9.09 -8.85 4.90
N VAL A 56 -8.11 -9.54 5.48
CA VAL A 56 -8.30 -10.49 6.58
C VAL A 56 -8.94 -9.81 7.79
N ALA A 57 -8.46 -8.63 8.18
CA ALA A 57 -9.04 -7.84 9.26
C ALA A 57 -10.50 -7.43 8.95
N SER A 58 -10.82 -7.12 7.70
CA SER A 58 -12.18 -6.75 7.26
C SER A 58 -13.17 -7.92 7.15
N LEU A 59 -12.68 -9.16 7.22
CA LEU A 59 -13.51 -10.37 7.20
C LEU A 59 -13.88 -10.86 8.61
N ARG A 60 -13.27 -10.29 9.66
CA ARG A 60 -13.62 -10.60 11.05
C ARG A 60 -14.97 -9.99 11.43
N ASP A 61 -15.73 -10.70 12.27
CA ASP A 61 -17.00 -10.22 12.84
C ASP A 61 -16.87 -8.91 13.62
N GLN A 62 -15.72 -8.72 14.30
CA GLN A 62 -15.38 -7.49 15.00
C GLN A 62 -14.00 -7.02 14.54
N VAL A 63 -13.97 -5.81 13.97
CA VAL A 63 -12.73 -5.13 13.61
C VAL A 63 -12.01 -4.71 14.88
N GLN A 64 -10.77 -5.15 15.07
CA GLN A 64 -10.01 -4.82 16.26
C GLN A 64 -9.32 -3.48 16.08
N THR A 65 -9.50 -2.55 17.03
CA THR A 65 -8.96 -1.19 16.94
C THR A 65 -7.44 -1.16 16.78
N HIS A 66 -6.72 -2.13 17.37
CA HIS A 66 -5.26 -2.20 17.25
C HIS A 66 -4.77 -2.61 15.86
N GLU A 67 -5.52 -3.44 15.13
CA GLU A 67 -5.19 -3.78 13.72
C GLU A 67 -5.32 -2.53 12.84
N VAL A 68 -6.38 -1.74 13.06
CA VAL A 68 -6.58 -0.46 12.38
C VAL A 68 -5.45 0.52 12.74
N LEU A 69 -5.05 0.59 14.02
CA LEU A 69 -4.00 1.49 14.47
C LEU A 69 -2.64 1.14 13.84
N PHE A 70 -2.31 -0.15 13.76
CA PHE A 70 -1.10 -0.63 13.08
C PHE A 70 -1.10 -0.20 11.61
N PHE A 71 -2.26 -0.31 10.95
CA PHE A 71 -2.38 0.07 9.55
C PHE A 71 -2.23 1.58 9.33
N VAL A 72 -2.88 2.39 10.16
CA VAL A 72 -2.77 3.86 10.14
C VAL A 72 -1.33 4.30 10.40
N MET A 73 -0.64 3.66 11.35
CA MET A 73 0.80 3.90 11.59
C MET A 73 1.65 3.60 10.34
N GLY A 74 1.37 2.49 9.65
CA GLY A 74 2.06 2.13 8.42
C GLY A 74 1.85 3.16 7.31
N ASP A 75 0.60 3.57 7.08
CA ASP A 75 0.23 4.57 6.05
C ASP A 75 0.81 5.96 6.37
N TYR A 76 0.81 6.34 7.64
CA TYR A 76 1.46 7.56 8.11
C TYR A 76 2.98 7.50 7.93
N GLY A 77 3.61 6.36 8.26
CA GLY A 77 5.04 6.14 8.03
C GLY A 77 5.41 6.22 6.55
N TRP A 78 4.57 5.68 5.66
CA TRP A 78 4.74 5.80 4.21
C TRP A 78 4.65 7.26 3.73
N THR A 79 3.67 8.00 4.24
CA THR A 79 3.50 9.42 3.93
C THR A 79 4.72 10.22 4.38
N LEU A 80 5.21 9.99 5.60
CA LEU A 80 6.40 10.63 6.14
C LEU A 80 7.64 10.33 5.29
N LEU A 81 7.84 9.05 4.94
CA LEU A 81 8.96 8.62 4.09
C LEU A 81 8.91 9.33 2.73
N THR A 82 7.73 9.42 2.13
CA THR A 82 7.53 10.09 0.84
C THR A 82 7.85 11.58 0.92
N VAL A 83 7.40 12.26 1.98
CA VAL A 83 7.73 13.68 2.23
C VAL A 83 9.25 13.86 2.40
N VAL A 84 9.91 12.97 3.13
CA VAL A 84 11.38 13.00 3.31
C VAL A 84 12.11 12.79 1.99
N LEU A 85 11.68 11.82 1.17
CA LEU A 85 12.30 11.55 -0.13
C LEU A 85 12.16 12.73 -1.10
N ILE A 86 10.98 13.34 -1.16
CA ILE A 86 10.72 14.52 -2.00
C ILE A 86 11.55 15.72 -1.51
N SER A 87 11.55 15.99 -0.20
CA SER A 87 12.32 17.11 0.36
C SER A 87 13.84 16.91 0.23
N ALA A 88 14.33 15.68 0.17
CA ALA A 88 15.72 15.35 -0.13
C ALA A 88 16.06 15.42 -1.63
N GLY A 89 15.08 15.56 -2.53
CA GLY A 89 15.27 15.58 -3.99
C GLY A 89 15.57 14.20 -4.60
N TRP A 90 15.16 13.11 -3.93
CA TRP A 90 15.36 11.73 -4.39
C TRP A 90 14.20 11.20 -5.26
N VAL A 91 13.12 11.97 -5.33
CA VAL A 91 11.93 11.84 -6.17
C VAL A 91 11.55 13.25 -6.61
#